data_AF-A0A4Y2V155-F1
#
_entry.id   AF-A0A4Y2V155-F1
#
_cell.length_a   1.000
_cell.length_b   1.000
_cell.length_c   1.000
_cell.angle_alpha   90.00
_cell.angle_beta   90.00
_cell.angle_gamma   90.00
#
_symmetry.space_group_name_H-M   'P 1'
#
loop_
_entity.id
_entity.type
_entity.pdbx_description
1 polymer ?
#
loop_
_entity_poly.entity_id
_entity_poly.type
_entity_poly.pdbx_seq_one_letter_code
_entity_poly.pdbx_strand_id
1 'polypeptide(L)'
;MVNARLVFELEKQGCIPPLQSGFRRGRSTFDNIVYLETQIRNAFERRNHLVSIFFDVEKAYDRTWRHGILRKLYNLGFKGNLPLFIKSEVLNHLPPSVTGTLYVDDLKISCQGCNMRLIERQLQNAINKIVSWCDENEHTLSAEKSKCVHFCRKRDFHADPILSIRNDTIPIVDEILFLGVIFDRKLTFLPHILQLRKKCEKSLNILKVLSCTSWGADRTSLLRIYQAVILSRIDYGCFVYGSARSSALGRLDTVHHSALRICSGAFRTSPVESLYTICHQLPLHLRRKKLSMQYYFRALSLPQHPISHMTLPTALRRIYNARPSHILPFCERAKSIIQDSELNFPDIQTVDFQIFPPWNIPQFSFINPFSGFDESKTSPVIYQQLFSFHRYRYSSYRPIFTDDSKAVGHVGCRIIFDADISSFRLHTSFSILTAELVAIFYALQKISLSTQRQFCIYTDSMSSLETLCHPHFQMHPVAMEILGLLQTLQHGVFSILFCWIPSHVGIIGNEQITVQRQLFLSCTVKSLTVT
;
A
#
# COMPACT_ATOMS: atom_id res chain seq x y z
N MET A 1 -10.55 -15.58 10.79
CA MET A 1 -10.44 -16.65 9.75
C MET A 1 -11.57 -16.55 8.72
N VAL A 2 -12.85 -16.58 9.12
CA VAL A 2 -14.02 -16.55 8.19
C VAL A 2 -14.04 -15.33 7.26
N ASN A 3 -13.85 -14.11 7.79
CA ASN A 3 -13.85 -12.87 7.00
C ASN A 3 -12.82 -12.90 5.85
N ALA A 4 -11.59 -13.37 6.12
CA ALA A 4 -10.56 -13.47 5.10
C ALA A 4 -10.96 -14.43 3.96
N ARG A 5 -11.64 -15.54 4.29
CA ARG A 5 -12.13 -16.50 3.29
C ARG A 5 -13.23 -15.90 2.41
N LEU A 6 -14.18 -15.21 3.04
CA LEU A 6 -15.28 -14.55 2.34
C LEU A 6 -14.78 -13.44 1.42
N VAL A 7 -13.91 -12.55 1.91
CA VAL A 7 -13.34 -11.46 1.10
C VAL A 7 -12.56 -12.03 -0.08
N PHE A 8 -11.76 -13.08 0.12
CA PHE A 8 -11.04 -13.75 -0.97
C PHE A 8 -11.98 -14.18 -2.10
N GLU A 9 -13.08 -14.89 -1.75
CA GLU A 9 -14.01 -15.40 -2.75
C GLU A 9 -14.82 -14.29 -3.43
N LEU A 10 -15.27 -13.28 -2.67
CA LEU A 10 -16.01 -12.13 -3.21
C LEU A 10 -15.14 -11.28 -4.16
N GLU A 11 -13.86 -11.12 -3.87
CA GLU A 11 -12.90 -10.44 -4.75
C GLU A 11 -12.64 -11.27 -6.01
N LYS A 12 -12.51 -12.60 -5.88
CA LYS A 12 -12.31 -13.50 -7.01
C LYS A 12 -13.51 -13.50 -7.98
N GLN A 13 -14.72 -13.43 -7.43
CA GLN A 13 -15.96 -13.36 -8.21
C GLN A 13 -16.32 -11.95 -8.67
N GLY A 14 -15.57 -10.92 -8.27
CA GLY A 14 -15.83 -9.53 -8.66
C GLY A 14 -17.11 -8.94 -8.05
N CYS A 15 -17.61 -9.49 -6.94
CA CYS A 15 -18.85 -9.04 -6.30
C CYS A 15 -18.70 -7.71 -5.55
N ILE A 16 -17.47 -7.26 -5.29
CA ILE A 16 -17.18 -6.02 -4.56
C ILE A 16 -16.89 -4.89 -5.57
N PRO A 17 -17.65 -3.78 -5.55
CA PRO A 17 -17.42 -2.65 -6.45
C PRO A 17 -16.00 -2.09 -6.32
N PRO A 18 -15.40 -1.61 -7.42
CA PRO A 18 -14.00 -1.14 -7.41
C PRO A 18 -13.77 0.08 -6.50
N LEU A 19 -14.80 0.91 -6.30
CA LEU A 19 -14.77 2.14 -5.48
C LEU A 19 -15.07 1.93 -3.99
N GLN A 20 -15.25 0.68 -3.58
CA GLN A 20 -15.21 0.31 -2.18
C GLN A 20 -13.76 0.02 -1.78
N SER A 21 -13.29 0.65 -0.72
CA SER A 21 -11.89 0.53 -0.26
C SER A 21 -11.75 -0.08 1.14
N GLY A 22 -12.81 -0.02 1.96
CA GLY A 22 -12.83 -0.59 3.31
C GLY A 22 -12.73 -2.12 3.32
N PHE A 23 -11.96 -2.67 4.25
CA PHE A 23 -11.72 -4.13 4.45
C PHE A 23 -11.16 -4.90 3.25
N ARG A 24 -10.61 -4.21 2.24
CA ARG A 24 -10.00 -4.85 1.07
C ARG A 24 -8.47 -4.84 1.17
N ARG A 25 -7.85 -5.94 0.75
CA ARG A 25 -6.38 -6.04 0.71
C ARG A 25 -5.83 -5.11 -0.36
N GLY A 26 -4.69 -4.48 -0.06
CA GLY A 26 -4.07 -3.49 -0.95
C GLY A 26 -4.71 -2.10 -0.92
N ARG A 27 -5.98 -1.98 -0.51
CA ARG A 27 -6.72 -0.70 -0.45
C ARG A 27 -6.51 0.06 0.85
N SER A 28 -6.84 1.35 0.83
CA SER A 28 -6.68 2.24 1.98
C SER A 28 -7.73 3.36 1.99
N THR A 29 -7.84 4.07 3.12
CA THR A 29 -8.67 5.30 3.19
C THR A 29 -8.24 6.33 2.15
N PHE A 30 -6.96 6.35 1.81
CA PHE A 30 -6.37 7.29 0.87
C PHE A 30 -6.92 7.15 -0.54
N ASP A 31 -7.40 5.96 -0.93
CA ASP A 31 -7.95 5.71 -2.25
C ASP A 31 -9.17 6.62 -2.51
N ASN A 32 -10.05 6.72 -1.51
CA ASN A 32 -11.25 7.54 -1.58
C ASN A 32 -10.94 9.05 -1.48
N ILE A 33 -9.95 9.42 -0.64
CA ILE A 33 -9.50 10.81 -0.48
C ILE A 33 -8.88 11.33 -1.78
N VAL A 34 -8.01 10.53 -2.42
CA VAL A 34 -7.38 10.86 -3.71
C VAL A 34 -8.42 10.90 -4.83
N TYR A 35 -9.37 9.96 -4.83
CA TYR A 35 -10.46 9.97 -5.80
C TYR A 35 -11.29 11.25 -5.72
N LEU A 36 -11.67 11.67 -4.50
CA LEU A 36 -12.39 12.93 -4.27
C LEU A 36 -11.56 14.15 -4.71
N GLU A 37 -10.27 14.21 -4.36
CA GLU A 37 -9.39 15.32 -4.77
C GLU A 37 -9.33 15.46 -6.30
N THR A 38 -9.15 14.35 -7.01
CA THR A 38 -9.11 14.35 -8.47
C THR A 38 -10.43 14.83 -9.08
N GLN A 39 -11.57 14.39 -8.54
CA GLN A 39 -12.89 14.86 -9.00
C GLN A 39 -13.07 16.36 -8.81
N ILE A 40 -12.71 16.89 -7.63
CA ILE A 40 -12.82 18.34 -7.32
C ILE A 40 -11.95 19.14 -8.30
N ARG A 41 -10.70 18.73 -8.51
CA ARG A 41 -9.77 19.44 -9.41
C ARG A 41 -10.22 19.42 -10.85
N ASN A 42 -10.67 18.27 -11.34
CA ASN A 42 -11.18 18.15 -12.70
C ASN A 42 -12.45 18.99 -12.92
N ALA A 43 -13.32 19.09 -11.90
CA ALA A 43 -14.48 19.97 -11.95
C ALA A 43 -14.06 21.45 -11.99
N PHE A 44 -13.07 21.87 -11.19
CA PHE A 44 -12.55 23.24 -11.20
C PHE A 44 -11.98 23.64 -12.57
N GLU A 45 -11.21 22.77 -13.22
CA GLU A 45 -10.65 23.10 -14.54
C GLU A 45 -11.71 23.23 -15.62
N ARG A 46 -12.75 22.38 -15.56
CA ARG A 46 -13.93 22.47 -16.43
C ARG A 46 -14.83 23.66 -16.12
N ARG A 47 -14.54 24.42 -15.05
CA ARG A 47 -15.44 25.44 -14.48
C ARG A 47 -16.83 24.87 -14.20
N ASN A 48 -16.90 23.64 -13.70
CA ASN A 48 -18.13 22.98 -13.29
C ASN A 48 -18.36 23.10 -11.78
N HIS A 49 -19.59 22.86 -11.38
CA HIS A 49 -19.97 22.60 -9.99
C HIS A 49 -19.72 21.12 -9.69
N LEU A 50 -19.17 20.82 -8.52
CA LEU A 50 -19.15 19.47 -7.96
C LEU A 50 -19.82 19.52 -6.61
N VAL A 51 -20.94 18.81 -6.47
CA VAL A 51 -21.66 18.69 -5.20
C VAL A 51 -21.41 17.28 -4.68
N SER A 52 -20.93 17.19 -3.43
CA SER A 52 -20.66 15.93 -2.74
C SER A 52 -21.47 15.85 -1.46
N ILE A 53 -22.10 14.70 -1.24
CA ILE A 53 -22.89 14.40 -0.03
C ILE A 53 -22.16 13.29 0.72
N PHE A 54 -21.95 13.52 2.01
CA PHE A 54 -21.34 12.60 2.95
C PHE A 54 -22.44 12.13 3.89
N PHE A 55 -22.78 10.85 3.80
CA PHE A 55 -23.86 10.27 4.60
C PHE A 55 -23.31 9.73 5.91
N ASP A 56 -24.05 9.96 6.99
CA ASP A 56 -23.86 9.23 8.25
C ASP A 56 -24.90 8.12 8.34
N VAL A 57 -24.43 6.87 8.31
CA VAL A 57 -25.28 5.69 8.47
C VAL A 57 -25.27 5.30 9.95
N GLU A 58 -26.38 5.55 10.65
CA GLU A 58 -26.43 5.31 12.09
C GLU A 58 -26.32 3.82 12.42
N LYS A 59 -25.41 3.48 13.35
CA LYS A 59 -25.24 2.12 13.90
C LYS A 59 -25.26 1.04 12.82
N ALA A 60 -24.55 1.30 11.73
CA ALA A 60 -24.59 0.48 10.52
C ALA A 60 -24.38 -1.02 10.77
N TYR A 61 -23.47 -1.36 11.68
CA TYR A 61 -23.19 -2.74 12.09
C TYR A 61 -24.28 -3.37 12.97
N ASP A 62 -24.91 -2.58 13.84
CA ASP A 62 -25.91 -3.11 14.78
C ASP A 62 -27.26 -3.32 14.09
N ARG A 63 -27.60 -2.42 13.16
CA ARG A 63 -28.89 -2.37 12.44
C ARG A 63 -28.92 -3.24 11.18
N THR A 64 -27.89 -4.02 10.92
CA THR A 64 -27.87 -4.77 9.67
C THR A 64 -28.83 -5.96 9.69
N TRP A 65 -29.67 -6.06 8.66
CA TRP A 65 -30.58 -7.19 8.50
C TRP A 65 -29.83 -8.49 8.18
N ARG A 66 -29.47 -9.24 9.24
CA ARG A 66 -28.67 -10.48 9.14
C ARG A 66 -29.30 -11.52 8.22
N HIS A 67 -30.62 -11.67 8.25
CA HIS A 67 -31.34 -12.60 7.37
C HIS A 67 -31.27 -12.19 5.90
N GLY A 68 -31.38 -10.89 5.61
CA GLY A 68 -31.22 -10.36 4.26
C GLY A 68 -29.82 -10.62 3.70
N ILE A 69 -28.78 -10.38 4.50
CA ILE A 69 -27.40 -10.70 4.13
C ILE A 69 -27.23 -12.18 3.83
N LEU A 70 -27.74 -13.06 4.71
CA LEU A 70 -27.64 -14.51 4.52
C LEU A 70 -28.37 -14.96 3.25
N ARG A 71 -29.55 -14.39 2.95
CA ARG A 71 -30.29 -14.66 1.71
C ARG A 71 -29.52 -14.18 0.47
N LYS A 72 -28.87 -13.02 0.54
CA LYS A 72 -28.04 -12.49 -0.55
C LYS A 72 -26.79 -13.34 -0.77
N LEU A 73 -26.09 -13.71 0.29
CA LEU A 73 -24.96 -14.63 0.24
C LEU A 73 -25.38 -15.98 -0.34
N TYR A 74 -26.55 -16.49 0.06
CA TYR A 74 -27.14 -17.70 -0.51
C TYR A 74 -27.38 -17.57 -2.02
N ASN A 75 -27.95 -16.44 -2.47
CA ASN A 75 -28.17 -16.16 -3.90
C ASN A 75 -26.84 -16.03 -4.68
N LEU A 76 -25.78 -15.54 -4.04
CA LEU A 76 -24.42 -15.49 -4.58
C LEU A 76 -23.70 -16.87 -4.52
N GLY A 77 -24.39 -17.93 -4.07
CA GLY A 77 -23.85 -19.30 -4.01
C GLY A 77 -23.14 -19.66 -2.71
N PHE A 78 -23.05 -18.74 -1.74
CA PHE A 78 -22.46 -18.99 -0.43
C PHE A 78 -23.47 -19.66 0.50
N LYS A 79 -23.38 -20.99 0.66
CA LYS A 79 -24.21 -21.78 1.58
C LYS A 79 -23.48 -21.98 2.93
N GLY A 80 -24.17 -21.77 4.06
CA GLY A 80 -23.63 -21.97 5.43
C GLY A 80 -23.77 -20.75 6.36
N ASN A 81 -23.16 -20.80 7.55
CA ASN A 81 -23.20 -19.74 8.57
C ASN A 81 -22.11 -18.68 8.32
N LEU A 82 -22.41 -17.68 7.48
CA LEU A 82 -21.49 -16.58 7.15
C LEU A 82 -22.11 -15.22 7.46
N PRO A 83 -21.56 -14.42 8.39
CA PRO A 83 -21.99 -13.04 8.55
C PRO A 83 -20.92 -11.99 8.13
N LEU A 84 -21.44 -10.82 7.77
CA LEU A 84 -20.84 -9.47 7.67
C LEU A 84 -20.10 -9.06 6.38
N PHE A 85 -20.86 -8.69 5.35
CA PHE A 85 -20.51 -7.56 4.49
C PHE A 85 -21.79 -6.76 4.13
N ILE A 86 -21.78 -5.44 4.33
CA ILE A 86 -23.04 -4.70 4.56
C ILE A 86 -23.38 -3.64 3.50
N LYS A 87 -22.43 -3.15 2.70
CA LYS A 87 -22.69 -1.88 1.97
C LYS A 87 -22.22 -1.81 0.51
N SER A 88 -21.69 -2.89 -0.07
CA SER A 88 -21.13 -2.86 -1.44
C SER A 88 -22.19 -2.50 -2.47
N GLU A 89 -23.35 -3.14 -2.39
CA GLU A 89 -24.39 -3.04 -3.43
C GLU A 89 -25.03 -1.67 -3.54
N VAL A 90 -24.92 -0.80 -2.51
CA VAL A 90 -25.45 0.58 -2.58
C VAL A 90 -24.91 1.31 -3.80
N LEU A 91 -23.62 1.09 -4.10
CA LEU A 91 -22.96 1.73 -5.23
C LEU A 91 -23.51 1.27 -6.58
N ASN A 92 -24.07 0.05 -6.66
CA ASN A 92 -24.66 -0.50 -7.89
C ASN A 92 -26.04 0.11 -8.20
N HIS A 93 -26.73 0.67 -7.21
CA HIS A 93 -28.05 1.30 -7.39
C HIS A 93 -27.95 2.77 -7.83
N LEU A 94 -26.75 3.34 -7.84
CA LEU A 94 -26.55 4.75 -8.18
C LEU A 94 -26.81 5.01 -9.66
N PRO A 95 -27.42 6.15 -10.02
CA PRO A 95 -27.50 6.59 -11.41
C PRO A 95 -26.09 6.74 -12.02
N PRO A 96 -25.90 6.48 -13.34
CA PRO A 96 -24.58 6.58 -13.98
C PRO A 96 -23.97 7.99 -13.95
N SER A 97 -24.78 9.02 -13.73
CA SER A 97 -24.31 10.41 -13.58
C SER A 97 -23.78 10.73 -12.18
N VAL A 98 -23.98 9.84 -11.20
CA VAL A 98 -23.57 10.01 -9.82
C VAL A 98 -22.48 8.99 -9.50
N THR A 99 -21.40 9.48 -8.92
CA THR A 99 -20.26 8.66 -8.51
C THR A 99 -20.32 8.45 -7.01
N GLY A 100 -20.19 7.20 -6.56
CA GLY A 100 -20.17 6.86 -5.15
C GLY A 100 -18.86 6.20 -4.74
N THR A 101 -18.40 6.52 -3.53
CA THR A 101 -17.25 5.89 -2.88
C THR A 101 -17.68 5.41 -1.51
N LEU A 102 -17.18 4.25 -1.09
CA LEU A 102 -17.52 3.66 0.19
C LEU A 102 -16.24 3.26 0.93
N TYR A 103 -16.11 3.72 2.17
CA TYR A 103 -15.13 3.18 3.11
C TYR A 103 -15.85 2.73 4.38
N VAL A 104 -16.12 1.43 4.47
CA VAL A 104 -16.84 0.88 5.62
C VAL A 104 -18.20 1.56 5.77
N ASP A 105 -18.35 2.46 6.73
CA ASP A 105 -19.59 3.17 7.00
C ASP A 105 -19.68 4.53 6.32
N ASP A 106 -18.54 5.08 5.89
CA ASP A 106 -18.45 6.36 5.21
C ASP A 106 -18.88 6.20 3.75
N LEU A 107 -20.17 6.45 3.48
CA LEU A 107 -20.71 6.53 2.13
C LEU A 107 -20.67 7.99 1.65
N LYS A 108 -20.04 8.20 0.50
CA LYS A 108 -20.02 9.50 -0.17
C LYS A 108 -20.51 9.35 -1.60
N ILE A 109 -21.41 10.24 -2.02
CA ILE A 109 -21.80 10.38 -3.43
C ILE A 109 -21.46 11.77 -3.95
N SER A 110 -21.23 11.89 -5.25
CA SER A 110 -20.98 13.16 -5.90
C SER A 110 -21.45 13.21 -7.33
N CYS A 111 -21.89 14.40 -7.74
CA CYS A 111 -22.28 14.69 -9.11
C CYS A 111 -21.60 15.99 -9.57
N GLN A 112 -21.13 15.99 -10.81
CA GLN A 112 -20.50 17.14 -11.45
C GLN A 112 -21.30 17.63 -12.65
N GLY A 113 -21.34 18.93 -12.87
CA GLY A 113 -22.03 19.50 -14.03
C GLY A 113 -21.91 21.02 -14.13
N CYS A 114 -22.35 21.57 -15.26
CA CYS A 114 -22.38 23.01 -15.47
C CYS A 114 -23.63 23.68 -14.88
N ASN A 115 -24.73 22.95 -14.73
CA ASN A 115 -26.04 23.44 -14.27
C ASN A 115 -26.41 22.82 -12.91
N MET A 116 -26.60 23.69 -11.91
CA MET A 116 -26.94 23.28 -10.54
C MET A 116 -28.26 22.51 -10.45
N ARG A 117 -29.30 22.91 -11.20
CA ARG A 117 -30.62 22.26 -11.12
C ARG A 117 -30.58 20.79 -11.59
N LEU A 118 -29.76 20.51 -12.60
CA LEU A 118 -29.56 19.14 -13.08
C LEU A 118 -28.80 18.30 -12.06
N ILE A 119 -27.78 18.88 -11.42
CA ILE A 119 -27.01 18.23 -10.35
C ILE A 119 -27.92 17.92 -9.16
N GLU A 120 -28.73 18.88 -8.73
CA GLU A 120 -29.69 18.72 -7.64
C GLU A 120 -30.66 17.58 -7.94
N ARG A 121 -31.30 17.57 -9.12
CA ARG A 121 -32.22 16.49 -9.52
C ARG A 121 -31.54 15.12 -9.57
N GLN A 122 -30.32 15.04 -10.11
CA GLN A 122 -29.58 13.78 -10.20
C GLN A 122 -29.16 13.26 -8.82
N LEU A 123 -28.72 14.16 -7.93
CA LEU A 123 -28.39 13.83 -6.55
C LEU A 123 -29.62 13.45 -5.75
N GLN A 124 -30.73 14.17 -5.86
CA GLN A 124 -31.98 13.82 -5.18
C GLN A 124 -32.50 12.46 -5.65
N ASN A 125 -32.44 12.16 -6.94
CA ASN A 125 -32.76 10.83 -7.46
C ASN A 125 -31.84 9.74 -6.87
N ALA A 126 -30.54 10.03 -6.71
CA ALA A 126 -29.62 9.11 -6.08
C ALA A 126 -29.91 8.92 -4.58
N ILE A 127 -30.19 10.01 -3.84
CA ILE A 127 -30.60 9.96 -2.44
C ILE A 127 -31.84 9.09 -2.29
N ASN A 128 -32.88 9.30 -3.12
CA ASN A 128 -34.12 8.54 -3.05
C ASN A 128 -33.88 7.03 -3.26
N LYS A 129 -32.99 6.65 -4.19
CA LYS A 129 -32.60 5.25 -4.39
C LYS A 129 -31.82 4.68 -3.20
N ILE A 130 -30.90 5.46 -2.61
CA ILE A 130 -30.17 5.03 -1.42
C ILE A 130 -31.13 4.87 -0.23
N VAL A 131 -32.09 5.78 -0.05
CA VAL A 131 -33.12 5.69 0.99
C VAL A 131 -33.97 4.44 0.81
N SER A 132 -34.47 4.17 -0.41
CA SER A 132 -35.21 2.94 -0.72
C SER A 132 -34.39 1.69 -0.39
N TRP A 133 -33.12 1.67 -0.79
CA TRP A 133 -32.22 0.56 -0.47
C TRP A 133 -31.99 0.44 1.04
N CYS A 134 -31.83 1.55 1.75
CA CYS A 134 -31.68 1.56 3.20
C CYS A 134 -32.92 1.00 3.90
N ASP A 135 -34.12 1.39 3.46
CA ASP A 135 -35.39 0.91 3.99
C ASP A 135 -35.55 -0.60 3.76
N GLU A 136 -35.16 -1.12 2.59
CA GLU A 136 -35.17 -2.56 2.28
C GLU A 136 -34.13 -3.38 3.10
N ASN A 137 -33.04 -2.75 3.55
CA ASN A 137 -31.94 -3.41 4.25
C ASN A 137 -31.87 -3.04 5.75
N GLU A 138 -32.94 -2.44 6.29
CA GLU A 138 -33.08 -1.98 7.69
C GLU A 138 -32.00 -0.98 8.17
N HIS A 139 -31.42 -0.24 7.22
CA HIS A 139 -30.47 0.84 7.51
C HIS A 139 -31.17 2.19 7.66
N THR A 140 -30.61 3.02 8.52
CA THR A 140 -31.13 4.37 8.80
C THR A 140 -30.08 5.42 8.46
N LEU A 141 -30.46 6.38 7.64
CA LEU A 141 -29.65 7.56 7.33
C LEU A 141 -30.10 8.74 8.18
N SER A 142 -29.16 9.44 8.79
CA SER A 142 -29.44 10.68 9.52
C SER A 142 -29.22 11.89 8.61
N ALA A 143 -30.28 12.66 8.35
CA ALA A 143 -30.18 13.90 7.57
C ALA A 143 -29.36 14.97 8.29
N GLU A 144 -29.55 15.12 9.61
CA GLU A 144 -28.87 16.11 10.44
C GLU A 144 -27.35 15.89 10.51
N LYS A 145 -26.91 14.62 10.55
CA LYS A 145 -25.49 14.26 10.60
C LYS A 145 -24.85 14.17 9.23
N SER A 146 -25.66 13.94 8.19
CA SER A 146 -25.20 13.99 6.80
C SER A 146 -24.84 15.43 6.42
N LYS A 147 -23.82 15.59 5.59
CA LYS A 147 -23.31 16.91 5.21
C LYS A 147 -23.14 17.00 3.70
N CYS A 148 -23.47 18.16 3.14
CA CYS A 148 -23.28 18.46 1.74
C CYS A 148 -22.19 19.53 1.57
N VAL A 149 -21.29 19.33 0.62
CA VAL A 149 -20.29 20.34 0.23
C VAL A 149 -20.39 20.62 -1.26
N HIS A 150 -20.55 21.90 -1.58
CA HIS A 150 -20.52 22.39 -2.94
C HIS A 150 -19.13 22.95 -3.27
N PHE A 151 -18.34 22.15 -3.98
CA PHE A 151 -17.03 22.57 -4.49
C PHE A 151 -17.20 23.36 -5.79
N CYS A 152 -16.87 24.66 -5.74
CA CYS A 152 -16.92 25.54 -6.91
C CYS A 152 -15.92 26.70 -6.81
N ARG A 153 -15.38 27.12 -7.95
CA ARG A 153 -14.53 28.32 -8.10
C ARG A 153 -15.14 29.41 -8.99
N LYS A 154 -16.37 29.23 -9.47
CA LYS A 154 -17.09 30.28 -10.20
C LYS A 154 -17.30 31.48 -9.28
N ARG A 155 -17.23 32.67 -9.86
CA ARG A 155 -17.53 33.94 -9.18
C ARG A 155 -18.96 34.39 -9.43
N ASP A 156 -19.61 33.85 -10.46
CA ASP A 156 -20.99 34.16 -10.82
C ASP A 156 -21.95 33.71 -9.73
N PHE A 157 -23.04 34.45 -9.54
CA PHE A 157 -24.08 34.10 -8.58
C PHE A 157 -24.73 32.78 -8.99
N HIS A 158 -24.64 31.80 -8.09
CA HIS A 158 -25.27 30.50 -8.26
C HIS A 158 -25.90 30.08 -6.93
N ALA A 159 -27.15 29.62 -6.97
CA ALA A 159 -27.77 29.04 -5.80
C ALA A 159 -27.08 27.73 -5.41
N ASP A 160 -27.02 27.46 -4.13
CA ASP A 160 -26.64 26.16 -3.61
C ASP A 160 -27.81 25.16 -3.75
N PRO A 161 -27.54 23.86 -3.94
CA PRO A 161 -28.60 22.87 -4.19
C PRO A 161 -29.44 22.61 -2.94
N ILE A 162 -30.75 22.43 -3.09
CA ILE A 162 -31.60 22.04 -1.97
C ILE A 162 -31.82 20.52 -2.03
N LEU A 163 -31.26 19.81 -1.05
CA LEU A 163 -31.27 18.34 -1.00
C LEU A 163 -31.90 17.88 0.31
N SER A 164 -32.74 16.86 0.24
CA SER A 164 -33.46 16.33 1.41
C SER A 164 -33.39 14.81 1.49
N ILE A 165 -33.37 14.29 2.71
CA ILE A 165 -33.56 12.86 3.00
C ILE A 165 -34.94 12.73 3.64
N ARG A 166 -35.84 12.01 2.97
CA ARG A 166 -37.27 11.94 3.32
C ARG A 166 -37.90 13.34 3.26
N ASN A 167 -37.84 14.11 4.34
CA ASN A 167 -38.31 15.51 4.40
C ASN A 167 -37.31 16.47 5.08
N ASP A 168 -36.19 15.96 5.57
CA ASP A 168 -35.20 16.76 6.30
C ASP A 168 -34.11 17.25 5.35
N THR A 169 -33.84 18.56 5.35
CA THR A 169 -32.83 19.15 4.48
C THR A 169 -31.42 18.84 4.96
N ILE A 170 -30.55 18.41 4.06
CA ILE A 170 -29.14 18.17 4.37
C ILE A 170 -28.42 19.53 4.47
N PRO A 171 -27.74 19.84 5.60
CA PRO A 171 -27.00 21.08 5.73
C PRO A 171 -25.83 21.17 4.76
N ILE A 172 -25.68 22.35 4.14
CA ILE A 172 -24.51 22.68 3.31
C ILE A 172 -23.45 23.31 4.19
N VAL A 173 -22.23 22.79 4.09
CA VAL A 173 -21.07 23.24 4.87
C VAL A 173 -19.92 23.62 3.95
N ASP A 174 -19.12 24.59 4.37
CA ASP A 174 -17.93 25.02 3.61
C ASP A 174 -16.72 24.10 3.83
N GLU A 175 -16.74 23.29 4.89
CA GLU A 175 -15.68 22.35 5.22
C GLU A 175 -16.22 21.00 5.72
N ILE A 176 -15.57 19.91 5.31
CA ILE A 176 -15.93 18.56 5.71
C ILE A 176 -14.69 17.75 6.09
N LEU A 177 -14.75 17.06 7.23
CA LEU A 177 -13.78 16.03 7.58
C LEU A 177 -14.18 14.72 6.88
N PHE A 178 -13.36 14.26 5.95
CA PHE A 178 -13.55 12.99 5.25
C PHE A 178 -12.31 12.11 5.42
N LEU A 179 -12.49 10.94 6.04
CA LEU A 179 -11.43 9.97 6.29
C LEU A 179 -10.16 10.59 6.91
N GLY A 180 -10.34 11.54 7.83
CA GLY A 180 -9.25 12.19 8.56
C GLY A 180 -8.62 13.43 7.88
N VAL A 181 -9.04 13.79 6.66
CA VAL A 181 -8.59 15.01 5.96
C VAL A 181 -9.74 16.00 5.84
N ILE A 182 -9.48 17.29 6.09
CA ILE A 182 -10.50 18.33 5.92
C ILE A 182 -10.43 18.88 4.49
N PHE A 183 -11.57 18.83 3.79
CA PHE A 183 -11.76 19.43 2.47
C PHE A 183 -12.57 20.71 2.64
N ASP A 184 -12.03 21.83 2.19
CA ASP A 184 -12.73 23.11 2.10
C ASP A 184 -13.28 23.34 0.67
N ARG A 185 -14.33 24.16 0.56
CA ARG A 185 -15.01 24.51 -0.70
C ARG A 185 -14.09 24.87 -1.87
N LYS A 186 -12.93 25.49 -1.60
CA LYS A 186 -11.96 25.93 -2.63
C LYS A 186 -10.75 25.00 -2.79
N LEU A 187 -10.69 23.92 -2.02
CA LEU A 187 -9.60 22.95 -1.96
C LEU A 187 -8.24 23.61 -1.65
N THR A 188 -8.23 24.51 -0.66
CA THR A 188 -7.01 25.19 -0.17
C THR A 188 -6.27 24.37 0.88
N PHE A 189 -6.97 23.46 1.56
CA PHE A 189 -6.53 22.68 2.72
C PHE A 189 -6.02 23.53 3.90
N LEU A 190 -6.30 24.83 3.91
CA LEU A 190 -5.89 25.72 4.99
C LEU A 190 -6.50 25.33 6.34
N PRO A 191 -7.81 25.02 6.44
CA PRO A 191 -8.40 24.58 7.71
C PRO A 191 -7.77 23.28 8.22
N HIS A 192 -7.51 22.32 7.31
CA HIS A 192 -6.83 21.07 7.63
C HIS A 192 -5.46 21.30 8.26
N ILE A 193 -4.63 22.12 7.61
CA ILE A 193 -3.26 22.41 8.07
C ILE A 193 -3.26 23.13 9.42
N LEU A 194 -4.19 24.07 9.63
CA LEU A 194 -4.32 24.78 10.91
C LEU A 194 -4.72 23.83 12.05
N GLN A 195 -5.70 22.95 11.82
CA GLN A 195 -6.10 21.97 12.82
C GLN A 195 -4.97 20.96 13.10
N LEU A 196 -4.30 20.48 12.04
CA LEU A 196 -3.18 19.55 12.15
C LEU A 196 -2.02 20.17 12.96
N ARG A 197 -1.67 21.42 12.67
CA ARG A 197 -0.68 22.18 13.44
C ARG A 197 -1.05 22.23 14.92
N LYS A 198 -2.28 22.63 15.25
CA LYS A 198 -2.74 22.72 16.66
C LYS A 198 -2.66 21.38 17.39
N LYS A 199 -2.99 20.27 16.71
CA LYS A 199 -2.84 18.91 17.27
C LYS A 199 -1.37 18.54 17.49
N CYS A 200 -0.49 18.90 16.56
CA CYS A 200 0.94 18.64 16.68
C CYS A 200 1.60 19.52 17.77
N GLU A 201 1.19 20.77 17.93
CA GLU A 201 1.65 21.67 19.01
C GLU A 201 1.30 21.11 20.40
N LYS A 202 0.11 20.54 20.58
CA LYS A 202 -0.23 19.82 21.81
C LYS A 202 0.72 18.65 22.09
N SER A 203 1.14 17.94 21.04
CA SER A 203 2.04 16.79 21.18
C SER A 203 3.50 17.20 21.37
N LEU A 204 3.90 18.37 20.85
CA LEU A 204 5.19 18.99 21.17
C LEU A 204 5.33 19.24 22.67
N ASN A 205 4.25 19.59 23.37
CA ASN A 205 4.32 19.80 24.82
C ASN A 205 4.67 18.49 25.56
N ILE A 206 4.21 17.34 25.07
CA ILE A 206 4.60 16.03 25.61
C ILE A 206 6.11 15.82 25.41
N LEU A 207 6.63 16.09 24.20
CA LEU A 207 8.07 15.98 23.95
C LEU A 207 8.89 16.91 24.84
N LYS A 208 8.43 18.14 25.09
CA LYS A 208 9.12 19.10 25.98
C LYS A 208 9.20 18.59 27.42
N VAL A 209 8.14 17.94 27.91
CA VAL A 209 8.14 17.35 29.25
C VAL A 209 9.12 16.17 29.32
N LEU A 210 9.16 15.34 28.28
CA LEU A 210 10.04 14.17 28.22
C LEU A 210 11.51 14.53 27.97
N SER A 211 11.81 15.74 27.48
CA SER A 211 13.17 16.18 27.17
C SER A 211 13.85 16.92 28.34
N CYS A 212 13.40 16.73 29.59
CA CYS A 212 14.02 17.35 30.76
C CYS A 212 15.47 16.85 30.97
N THR A 213 16.37 17.68 31.49
CA THR A 213 17.79 17.33 31.59
C THR A 213 18.13 16.41 32.76
N SER A 214 17.27 16.34 33.80
CA SER A 214 17.50 15.54 35.01
C SER A 214 17.00 14.09 34.91
N TRP A 215 15.91 13.85 34.19
CA TRP A 215 15.24 12.55 34.06
C TRP A 215 14.64 12.33 32.67
N GLY A 216 15.08 13.09 31.67
CA GLY A 216 14.52 13.02 30.32
C GLY A 216 14.95 11.77 29.58
N ALA A 217 14.16 11.47 28.55
CA ALA A 217 14.44 10.38 27.65
C ALA A 217 15.68 10.67 26.79
N ASP A 218 16.40 9.61 26.43
CA ASP A 218 17.50 9.72 25.50
C ASP A 218 17.02 10.19 24.12
N ARG A 219 17.97 10.73 23.34
CA ARG A 219 17.71 11.28 22.02
C ARG A 219 17.03 10.29 21.06
N THR A 220 17.38 9.01 21.11
CA THR A 220 16.79 8.01 20.20
C THR A 220 15.34 7.73 20.57
N SER A 221 15.02 7.65 21.87
CA SER A 221 13.65 7.52 22.37
C SER A 221 12.81 8.75 22.04
N LEU A 222 13.34 9.97 22.22
CA LEU A 222 12.64 11.20 21.86
C LEU A 222 12.32 11.26 20.37
N LEU A 223 13.28 10.89 19.50
CA LEU A 223 13.06 10.82 18.05
C LEU A 223 12.00 9.79 17.68
N ARG A 224 11.99 8.61 18.32
CA ARG A 224 10.95 7.59 18.11
C ARG A 224 9.56 8.10 18.50
N ILE A 225 9.44 8.78 19.64
CA ILE A 225 8.17 9.38 20.10
C ILE A 225 7.72 10.47 19.13
N TYR A 226 8.64 11.34 18.71
CA TYR A 226 8.37 12.37 17.69
C TYR A 226 7.85 11.74 16.39
N GLN A 227 8.51 10.70 15.89
CA GLN A 227 8.11 10.00 14.67
C GLN A 227 6.71 9.36 14.82
N ALA A 228 6.47 8.70 15.95
CA ALA A 228 5.23 7.98 16.22
C ALA A 228 4.02 8.90 16.45
N VAL A 229 4.22 10.07 17.07
CA VAL A 229 3.11 10.93 17.53
C VAL A 229 2.91 12.18 16.67
N ILE A 230 4.00 12.80 16.22
CA ILE A 230 3.93 14.06 15.45
C ILE A 230 4.08 13.77 13.96
N LEU A 231 5.17 13.11 13.56
CA LEU A 231 5.48 12.91 12.15
C LEU A 231 4.43 12.02 11.48
N SER A 232 3.98 10.94 12.14
CA SER A 232 2.90 10.08 11.65
C SER A 232 1.59 10.83 11.34
N ARG A 233 1.25 11.85 12.14
CA ARG A 233 0.07 12.70 11.92
C ARG A 233 0.26 13.66 10.78
N ILE A 234 1.47 14.21 10.63
CA ILE A 234 1.83 15.04 9.49
C ILE A 234 1.83 14.18 8.22
N ASP A 235 2.31 12.95 8.26
CA ASP A 235 2.39 12.09 7.09
C ASP A 235 1.00 11.65 6.58
N TYR A 236 0.00 11.58 7.46
CA TYR A 236 -1.35 11.16 7.10
C TYR A 236 -2.01 12.12 6.11
N GLY A 237 -2.28 11.65 4.87
CA GLY A 237 -2.93 12.44 3.83
C GLY A 237 -2.04 13.50 3.16
N CYS A 238 -0.72 13.48 3.42
CA CYS A 238 0.21 14.52 2.99
C CYS A 238 0.36 14.66 1.48
N PHE A 239 0.09 13.61 0.72
CA PHE A 239 0.10 13.66 -0.74
C PHE A 239 -1.15 14.35 -1.33
N VAL A 240 -2.25 14.41 -0.57
CA VAL A 240 -3.46 15.16 -0.94
C VAL A 240 -3.32 16.62 -0.50
N TYR A 241 -3.23 16.87 0.81
CA TYR A 241 -3.16 18.24 1.32
C TYR A 241 -1.82 18.93 0.97
N GLY A 242 -0.77 18.17 0.62
CA GLY A 242 0.51 18.70 0.16
C GLY A 242 0.43 19.51 -1.14
N SER A 243 -0.73 19.54 -1.78
CA SER A 243 -1.07 20.46 -2.87
C SER A 243 -1.40 21.88 -2.41
N ALA A 244 -1.49 22.15 -1.11
CA ALA A 244 -1.71 23.49 -0.57
C ALA A 244 -0.55 24.45 -0.91
N ARG A 245 -0.82 25.76 -0.78
CA ARG A 245 0.21 26.79 -0.99
C ARG A 245 1.40 26.58 -0.03
N SER A 246 2.60 26.89 -0.50
CA SER A 246 3.84 26.80 0.29
C SER A 246 3.76 27.54 1.61
N SER A 247 3.14 28.73 1.65
CA SER A 247 2.93 29.51 2.87
C SER A 247 2.06 28.81 3.91
N ALA A 248 1.08 28.00 3.49
CA ALA A 248 0.28 27.20 4.40
C ALA A 248 1.10 25.99 4.90
N LEU A 249 1.77 25.28 3.99
CA LEU A 249 2.61 24.12 4.33
C LEU A 249 3.77 24.47 5.27
N GLY A 250 4.37 25.65 5.11
CA GLY A 250 5.45 26.18 5.96
C GLY A 250 5.08 26.26 7.45
N ARG A 251 3.79 26.32 7.76
CA ARG A 251 3.31 26.29 9.16
C ARG A 251 3.62 24.96 9.84
N LEU A 252 3.66 23.84 9.11
CA LEU A 252 4.01 22.53 9.64
C LEU A 252 5.53 22.38 9.80
N ASP A 253 6.32 23.03 8.95
CA ASP A 253 7.79 23.01 9.06
C ASP A 253 8.24 23.60 10.42
N THR A 254 7.57 24.63 10.93
CA THR A 254 7.87 25.19 12.27
C THR A 254 7.72 24.17 13.40
N VAL A 255 6.69 23.30 13.33
CA VAL A 255 6.45 22.24 14.32
C VAL A 255 7.52 21.15 14.18
N HIS A 256 7.84 20.79 12.94
CA HIS A 256 8.89 19.82 12.63
C HIS A 256 10.25 20.28 13.17
N HIS A 257 10.68 21.51 12.87
CA HIS A 257 11.95 22.06 13.35
C HIS A 257 12.00 22.16 14.86
N SER A 258 10.89 22.59 15.49
CA SER A 258 10.79 22.66 16.95
C SER A 258 10.98 21.27 17.58
N ALA A 259 10.37 20.24 17.02
CA ALA A 259 10.54 18.86 17.50
C ALA A 259 12.00 18.40 17.38
N LEU A 260 12.67 18.65 16.24
CA LEU A 260 14.06 18.24 16.04
C LEU A 260 15.00 18.91 17.04
N ARG A 261 14.79 20.20 17.34
CA ARG A 261 15.56 20.92 18.37
C ARG A 261 15.38 20.30 19.74
N ILE A 262 14.14 20.01 20.12
CA ILE A 262 13.84 19.35 21.40
C ILE A 262 14.53 17.98 21.48
N CYS A 263 14.42 17.17 20.42
CA CYS A 263 14.98 15.82 20.42
C CYS A 263 16.53 15.81 20.42
N SER A 264 17.16 16.80 19.80
CA SER A 264 18.63 16.90 19.71
C SER A 264 19.27 17.73 20.80
N GLY A 265 18.49 18.46 21.62
CA GLY A 265 19.01 19.46 22.55
C GLY A 265 19.63 20.69 21.88
N ALA A 266 19.41 20.88 20.57
CA ALA A 266 20.02 21.96 19.82
C ALA A 266 19.44 23.34 20.20
N PHE A 267 20.29 24.37 20.12
CA PHE A 267 19.86 25.75 20.37
C PHE A 267 18.75 26.19 19.41
N ARG A 268 17.95 27.18 19.82
CA ARG A 268 16.90 27.77 18.98
C ARG A 268 17.44 28.34 17.67
N THR A 269 18.69 28.80 17.66
CA THR A 269 19.39 29.41 16.52
C THR A 269 20.11 28.41 15.61
N SER A 270 20.20 27.12 15.96
CA SER A 270 20.95 26.16 15.14
C SER A 270 20.37 26.06 13.72
N PRO A 271 21.20 25.96 12.66
CA PRO A 271 20.70 25.81 11.29
C PRO A 271 19.82 24.57 11.11
N VAL A 272 18.72 24.72 10.36
CA VAL A 272 17.75 23.63 10.15
C VAL A 272 18.35 22.46 9.38
N GLU A 273 19.19 22.71 8.38
CA GLU A 273 19.85 21.67 7.60
C GLU A 273 20.73 20.76 8.49
N SER A 274 21.45 21.34 9.45
CA SER A 274 22.24 20.56 10.42
C SER A 274 21.34 19.67 11.29
N LEU A 275 20.13 20.11 11.65
CA LEU A 275 19.18 19.30 12.41
C LEU A 275 18.72 18.08 11.62
N TYR A 276 18.48 18.23 10.31
CA TYR A 276 18.12 17.11 9.44
C TYR A 276 19.20 16.05 9.40
N THR A 277 20.45 16.46 9.19
CA THR A 277 21.60 15.55 9.14
C THR A 277 21.80 14.85 10.48
N ILE A 278 21.84 15.63 11.58
CA ILE A 278 22.06 15.10 12.92
C ILE A 278 20.94 14.11 13.27
N CYS A 279 19.68 14.48 13.09
CA CYS A 279 18.51 13.66 13.48
C CYS A 279 18.12 12.57 12.46
N HIS A 280 18.84 12.45 11.34
CA HIS A 280 18.49 11.58 10.23
C HIS A 280 17.03 11.75 9.76
N GLN A 281 16.56 13.00 9.66
CA GLN A 281 15.20 13.33 9.22
C GLN A 281 15.22 14.07 7.89
N LEU A 282 14.25 13.77 7.01
CA LEU A 282 14.07 14.51 5.77
C LEU A 282 13.26 15.80 6.02
N PRO A 283 13.56 16.90 5.30
CA PRO A 283 12.65 18.04 5.18
C PRO A 283 11.24 17.58 4.77
N LEU A 284 10.19 18.20 5.33
CA LEU A 284 8.82 17.74 5.09
C LEU A 284 8.42 17.77 3.60
N HIS A 285 8.96 18.70 2.81
CA HIS A 285 8.66 18.77 1.38
C HIS A 285 9.20 17.56 0.61
N LEU A 286 10.43 17.10 0.89
CA LEU A 286 10.98 15.87 0.32
C LEU A 286 10.26 14.64 0.85
N ARG A 287 9.90 14.65 2.14
CA ARG A 287 9.12 13.56 2.74
C ARG A 287 7.76 13.40 2.06
N ARG A 288 7.05 14.50 1.78
CA ARG A 288 5.79 14.49 1.02
C ARG A 288 5.98 13.91 -0.38
N LYS A 289 7.04 14.28 -1.10
CA LYS A 289 7.38 13.68 -2.41
C LYS A 289 7.60 12.17 -2.28
N LYS A 290 8.41 11.72 -1.32
CA LYS A 290 8.68 10.30 -1.05
C LYS A 290 7.39 9.51 -0.78
N LEU A 291 6.55 9.99 0.14
CA LEU A 291 5.28 9.33 0.48
C LEU A 291 4.29 9.33 -0.68
N SER A 292 4.26 10.39 -1.49
CA SER A 292 3.45 10.46 -2.72
C SER A 292 3.87 9.39 -3.72
N MET A 293 5.17 9.23 -3.96
CA MET A 293 5.71 8.21 -4.85
C MET A 293 5.42 6.80 -4.32
N GLN A 294 5.66 6.54 -3.03
CA GLN A 294 5.39 5.23 -2.43
C GLN A 294 3.93 4.82 -2.57
N TYR A 295 3.00 5.74 -2.31
CA TYR A 295 1.58 5.48 -2.51
C TYR A 295 1.22 5.27 -3.99
N TYR A 296 1.79 6.08 -4.89
CA TYR A 296 1.55 5.95 -6.34
C TYR A 296 2.03 4.59 -6.87
N PHE A 297 3.25 4.17 -6.54
CA PHE A 297 3.77 2.86 -6.94
C PHE A 297 2.97 1.71 -6.34
N ARG A 298 2.54 1.82 -5.08
CA ARG A 298 1.66 0.82 -4.47
C ARG A 298 0.34 0.71 -5.24
N ALA A 299 -0.28 1.82 -5.61
CA ALA A 299 -1.52 1.82 -6.38
C ALA A 299 -1.33 1.21 -7.79
N LEU A 300 -0.19 1.47 -8.45
CA LEU A 300 0.14 0.90 -9.76
C LEU A 300 0.50 -0.58 -9.72
N SER A 301 1.08 -1.07 -8.62
CA SER A 301 1.38 -2.49 -8.43
C SER A 301 0.13 -3.37 -8.37
N LEU A 302 -1.07 -2.79 -8.28
CA LEU A 302 -2.33 -3.52 -8.17
C LEU A 302 -3.12 -3.41 -9.49
N PRO A 303 -3.31 -4.50 -10.25
CA PRO A 303 -3.93 -4.47 -11.58
C PRO A 303 -5.33 -3.83 -11.61
N GLN A 304 -6.14 -4.11 -10.59
CA GLN A 304 -7.54 -3.68 -10.51
C GLN A 304 -7.75 -2.42 -9.66
N HIS A 305 -6.71 -1.61 -9.46
CA HIS A 305 -6.80 -0.42 -8.61
C HIS A 305 -7.48 0.76 -9.33
N PRO A 306 -8.51 1.42 -8.78
CA PRO A 306 -9.22 2.53 -9.44
C PRO A 306 -8.30 3.70 -9.79
N ILE A 307 -7.27 3.91 -8.98
CA ILE A 307 -6.30 4.99 -9.18
C ILE A 307 -5.32 4.68 -10.32
N SER A 308 -5.02 3.39 -10.61
CA SER A 308 -4.15 3.06 -11.75
C SER A 308 -4.84 3.38 -13.08
N HIS A 309 -6.17 3.20 -13.13
CA HIS A 309 -7.00 3.55 -14.29
C HIS A 309 -7.37 5.03 -14.39
N MET A 310 -7.04 5.83 -13.38
CA MET A 310 -7.34 7.26 -13.32
C MET A 310 -6.38 8.06 -14.19
N THR A 311 -6.57 7.99 -15.51
CA THR A 311 -5.81 8.78 -16.48
C THR A 311 -6.47 10.14 -16.69
N LEU A 312 -5.64 11.18 -16.86
CA LEU A 312 -6.14 12.51 -17.20
C LEU A 312 -6.62 12.52 -18.66
N PRO A 313 -7.93 12.77 -18.93
CA PRO A 313 -8.44 12.82 -20.31
C PRO A 313 -7.72 13.88 -21.14
N THR A 314 -7.49 13.61 -22.42
CA THR A 314 -6.73 14.49 -23.33
C THR A 314 -7.25 15.93 -23.35
N ALA A 315 -8.58 16.11 -23.32
CA ALA A 315 -9.21 17.43 -23.27
C ALA A 315 -8.85 18.20 -21.99
N LEU A 316 -8.83 17.53 -20.83
CA LEU A 316 -8.41 18.13 -19.57
C LEU A 316 -6.91 18.44 -19.57
N ARG A 317 -6.08 17.54 -20.12
CA ARG A 317 -4.64 17.76 -20.26
C ARG A 317 -4.32 19.04 -21.04
N ARG A 318 -5.05 19.32 -22.12
CA ARG A 318 -4.91 20.59 -22.87
C ARG A 318 -5.23 21.82 -22.01
N ILE A 319 -6.27 21.75 -21.17
CA ILE A 319 -6.65 22.85 -20.28
C ILE A 319 -5.59 23.10 -19.21
N TYR A 320 -5.07 22.04 -18.60
CA TYR A 320 -3.99 22.15 -17.62
C TYR A 320 -2.71 22.71 -18.24
N ASN A 321 -2.33 22.25 -19.43
CA ASN A 321 -1.15 22.78 -20.15
C ASN A 321 -1.30 24.27 -20.46
N ALA A 322 -2.51 24.76 -20.73
CA ALA A 322 -2.78 26.18 -20.93
C ALA A 322 -2.78 27.00 -19.62
N ARG A 323 -2.73 26.36 -18.45
CA ARG A 323 -2.80 26.99 -17.12
C ARG A 323 -1.76 26.37 -16.17
N PRO A 324 -0.45 26.58 -16.38
CA PRO A 324 0.60 25.92 -15.61
C PRO A 324 0.61 26.29 -14.12
N SER A 325 0.01 27.42 -13.73
CA SER A 325 -0.14 27.82 -12.32
C SER A 325 -1.22 27.03 -11.57
N HIS A 326 -2.07 26.29 -12.28
CA HIS A 326 -3.11 25.47 -11.69
C HIS A 326 -2.55 24.12 -11.25
N ILE A 327 -2.90 23.73 -10.02
CA ILE A 327 -2.36 22.52 -9.42
C ILE A 327 -3.05 21.27 -9.98
N LEU A 328 -2.25 20.40 -10.59
CA LEU A 328 -2.67 19.12 -11.15
C LEU A 328 -3.29 18.16 -10.11
N PRO A 329 -4.14 17.20 -10.55
CA PRO A 329 -4.59 16.08 -9.72
C PRO A 329 -3.43 15.23 -9.20
N PHE A 330 -3.67 14.53 -8.09
CA PHE A 330 -2.63 13.73 -7.44
C PHE A 330 -1.84 12.82 -8.39
N CYS A 331 -2.49 12.02 -9.25
CA CYS A 331 -1.80 11.08 -10.14
C CYS A 331 -0.81 11.79 -11.09
N GLU A 332 -1.20 12.94 -11.63
CA GLU A 332 -0.36 13.72 -12.53
C GLU A 332 0.75 14.44 -11.77
N ARG A 333 0.49 14.89 -10.53
CA ARG A 333 1.54 15.39 -9.63
C ARG A 333 2.57 14.32 -9.30
N ALA A 334 2.13 13.09 -9.02
CA ALA A 334 3.02 11.98 -8.74
C ALA A 334 3.91 11.66 -9.95
N LYS A 335 3.34 11.64 -11.17
CA LYS A 335 4.12 11.49 -12.42
C LYS A 335 5.15 12.59 -12.61
N SER A 336 4.78 13.86 -12.37
CA SER A 336 5.72 14.98 -12.44
C SER A 336 6.84 14.84 -11.40
N ILE A 337 6.53 14.47 -10.15
CA ILE A 337 7.56 14.23 -9.12
C ILE A 337 8.53 13.13 -9.54
N ILE A 338 8.03 12.09 -10.22
CA ILE A 338 8.83 10.98 -10.74
C ILE A 338 9.70 11.42 -11.93
N GLN A 339 9.16 12.21 -12.86
CA GLN A 339 9.91 12.75 -13.99
C GLN A 339 10.99 13.75 -13.56
N ASP A 340 10.69 14.56 -12.55
CA ASP A 340 11.63 15.53 -11.97
C ASP A 340 12.68 14.86 -11.08
N SER A 341 12.39 13.65 -10.59
CA SER A 341 13.41 12.86 -9.92
C SER A 341 14.29 12.23 -10.99
N GLU A 342 15.59 12.47 -10.94
CA GLU A 342 16.61 11.83 -11.80
C GLU A 342 16.73 10.29 -11.56
N LEU A 343 15.70 9.70 -10.95
CA LEU A 343 15.59 8.28 -10.63
C LEU A 343 14.92 7.57 -11.80
N ASN A 344 15.65 6.66 -12.43
CA ASN A 344 15.06 5.72 -13.38
C ASN A 344 14.28 4.66 -12.60
N PHE A 345 12.95 4.66 -12.77
CA PHE A 345 12.11 3.61 -12.22
C PHE A 345 11.86 2.55 -13.30
N PRO A 346 12.30 1.29 -13.08
CA PRO A 346 11.97 0.19 -14.00
C PRO A 346 10.47 -0.12 -13.98
N ASP A 347 10.04 -1.03 -14.86
CA ASP A 347 8.66 -1.52 -14.89
C ASP A 347 8.18 -1.95 -13.49
N ILE A 348 6.96 -1.53 -13.15
CA ILE A 348 6.36 -1.79 -11.84
C ILE A 348 5.80 -3.21 -11.85
N GLN A 349 6.35 -4.08 -10.99
CA GLN A 349 5.84 -5.43 -10.81
C GLN A 349 4.42 -5.40 -10.24
N THR A 350 3.51 -6.15 -10.86
CA THR A 350 2.16 -6.34 -10.34
C THR A 350 2.15 -7.36 -9.23
N VAL A 351 1.41 -7.09 -8.16
CA VAL A 351 1.24 -7.99 -7.03
C VAL A 351 -0.16 -8.57 -7.09
N ASP A 352 -0.25 -9.88 -7.21
CA ASP A 352 -1.51 -10.60 -7.02
C ASP A 352 -1.64 -11.07 -5.57
N PHE A 353 -2.73 -10.67 -4.93
CA PHE A 353 -3.05 -11.09 -3.58
C PHE A 353 -3.92 -12.35 -3.52
N GLN A 354 -4.31 -12.91 -4.67
CA GLN A 354 -5.18 -14.06 -4.81
C GLN A 354 -4.44 -15.38 -5.15
N ILE A 355 -3.11 -15.40 -5.06
CA ILE A 355 -2.26 -16.55 -5.45
C ILE A 355 -2.71 -17.88 -4.83
N PHE A 356 -3.07 -17.88 -3.55
CA PHE A 356 -3.66 -19.05 -2.88
C PHE A 356 -4.73 -18.62 -1.87
N PRO A 357 -5.76 -19.46 -1.63
CA PRO A 357 -6.84 -19.10 -0.73
C PRO A 357 -6.38 -19.15 0.73
N PRO A 358 -6.94 -18.33 1.62
CA PRO A 358 -6.51 -18.20 3.01
C PRO A 358 -6.74 -19.46 3.88
N TRP A 359 -7.43 -20.48 3.36
CA TRP A 359 -7.63 -21.77 4.00
C TRP A 359 -6.73 -22.88 3.47
N ASN A 360 -6.03 -22.63 2.36
CA ASN A 360 -5.07 -23.55 1.77
C ASN A 360 -3.73 -22.82 1.63
N ILE A 361 -3.20 -22.37 2.77
CA ILE A 361 -1.89 -21.72 2.81
C ILE A 361 -0.83 -22.80 2.59
N PRO A 362 0.06 -22.65 1.60
CA PRO A 362 1.13 -23.62 1.36
C PRO A 362 1.98 -23.80 2.62
N GLN A 363 2.08 -25.04 3.09
CA GLN A 363 2.99 -25.38 4.17
C GLN A 363 4.40 -25.46 3.60
N PHE A 364 5.32 -24.72 4.22
CA PHE A 364 6.73 -24.72 3.87
C PHE A 364 7.55 -25.25 5.04
N SER A 365 8.49 -26.12 4.74
CA SER A 365 9.44 -26.66 5.70
C SER A 365 10.80 -26.80 5.03
N PHE A 366 11.86 -26.58 5.82
CA PHE A 366 13.24 -26.80 5.39
C PHE A 366 13.96 -27.67 6.40
N ILE A 367 15.05 -28.29 5.94
CA ILE A 367 15.94 -29.13 6.75
C ILE A 367 17.10 -28.25 7.20
N ASN A 368 17.41 -28.29 8.50
CA ASN A 368 18.63 -27.70 9.04
C ASN A 368 19.43 -28.77 9.79
N PRO A 369 20.30 -29.54 9.07
CA PRO A 369 21.10 -30.58 9.69
C PRO A 369 22.20 -30.03 10.61
N PHE A 370 22.36 -28.70 10.66
CA PHE A 370 23.41 -27.99 11.37
C PHE A 370 22.92 -27.29 12.65
N SER A 371 21.62 -27.32 12.93
CA SER A 371 20.96 -26.57 14.02
C SER A 371 21.53 -26.81 15.43
N GLY A 372 22.21 -27.93 15.65
CA GLY A 372 22.87 -28.26 16.93
C GLY A 372 24.31 -27.76 17.08
N PHE A 373 24.86 -27.06 16.09
CA PHE A 373 26.27 -26.67 16.03
C PHE A 373 26.44 -25.14 16.08
N ASP A 374 27.34 -24.68 16.95
CA ASP A 374 27.70 -23.25 17.09
C ASP A 374 28.72 -22.88 16.01
N GLU A 375 28.37 -21.94 15.12
CA GLU A 375 29.21 -21.48 14.00
C GLU A 375 30.57 -20.93 14.47
N SER A 376 30.63 -20.37 15.68
CA SER A 376 31.87 -19.79 16.21
C SER A 376 32.86 -20.83 16.75
N LYS A 377 32.39 -22.04 17.05
CA LYS A 377 33.18 -23.09 17.74
C LYS A 377 33.39 -24.34 16.89
N THR A 378 32.56 -24.56 15.89
CA THR A 378 32.54 -25.80 15.12
C THR A 378 33.49 -25.69 13.93
N SER A 379 34.39 -26.66 13.77
CA SER A 379 35.35 -26.68 12.65
C SER A 379 34.63 -26.82 11.29
N PRO A 380 35.08 -26.12 10.23
CA PRO A 380 34.53 -26.25 8.89
C PRO A 380 34.44 -27.69 8.35
N VAL A 381 35.39 -28.55 8.73
CA VAL A 381 35.42 -29.95 8.30
C VAL A 381 34.20 -30.73 8.82
N ILE A 382 33.70 -30.39 10.01
CA ILE A 382 32.51 -31.04 10.60
C ILE A 382 31.28 -30.71 9.76
N TYR A 383 31.11 -29.44 9.38
CA TYR A 383 30.01 -29.01 8.50
C TYR A 383 30.09 -29.68 7.12
N GLN A 384 31.28 -29.83 6.55
CA GLN A 384 31.47 -30.56 5.28
C GLN A 384 31.05 -32.03 5.41
N GLN A 385 31.44 -32.71 6.49
CA GLN A 385 31.06 -34.11 6.73
C GLN A 385 29.55 -34.27 6.92
N LEU A 386 28.91 -33.40 7.70
CA LEU A 386 27.46 -33.37 7.89
C LEU A 386 26.73 -33.13 6.56
N PHE A 387 27.24 -32.21 5.75
CA PHE A 387 26.71 -31.95 4.42
C PHE A 387 26.85 -33.18 3.50
N SER A 388 28.02 -33.83 3.48
CA SER A 388 28.25 -35.06 2.71
C SER A 388 27.30 -36.18 3.14
N PHE A 389 27.08 -36.36 4.44
CA PHE A 389 26.11 -37.34 4.95
C PHE A 389 24.68 -37.00 4.52
N HIS A 390 24.29 -35.73 4.60
CA HIS A 390 22.99 -35.27 4.09
C HIS A 390 22.85 -35.52 2.58
N ARG A 391 23.89 -35.23 1.79
CA ARG A 391 23.91 -35.50 0.34
C ARG A 391 23.78 -36.98 0.01
N TYR A 392 24.43 -37.84 0.78
CA TYR A 392 24.31 -39.28 0.64
C TYR A 392 22.87 -39.75 0.91
N ARG A 393 22.26 -39.26 1.99
CA ARG A 393 20.86 -39.58 2.35
C ARG A 393 19.85 -39.15 1.28
N TYR A 394 20.07 -37.99 0.66
CA TYR A 394 19.22 -37.45 -0.41
C TYR A 394 19.87 -37.58 -1.79
N SER A 395 20.57 -38.68 -2.05
CA SER A 395 21.31 -38.91 -3.30
C SER A 395 20.40 -38.95 -4.54
N SER A 396 19.14 -39.36 -4.38
CA SER A 396 18.13 -39.35 -5.47
C SER A 396 17.65 -37.94 -5.85
N TYR A 397 17.85 -36.94 -4.99
CA TYR A 397 17.47 -35.56 -5.23
C TYR A 397 18.60 -34.81 -5.94
N ARG A 398 18.27 -34.11 -7.03
CA ARG A 398 19.23 -33.24 -7.70
C ARG A 398 19.48 -31.97 -6.88
N PRO A 399 20.75 -31.63 -6.60
CA PRO A 399 21.08 -30.44 -5.82
C PRO A 399 20.97 -29.17 -6.68
N ILE A 400 20.40 -28.13 -6.10
CA ILE A 400 20.42 -26.77 -6.65
C ILE A 400 20.99 -25.85 -5.58
N PHE A 401 21.99 -25.04 -5.92
CA PHE A 401 22.56 -24.09 -4.99
C PHE A 401 22.16 -22.67 -5.41
N THR A 402 21.71 -21.89 -4.44
CA THR A 402 21.35 -20.48 -4.62
C THR A 402 22.22 -19.61 -3.73
N ASP A 403 22.72 -18.50 -4.27
CA ASP A 403 23.42 -17.46 -3.51
C ASP A 403 23.01 -16.10 -4.09
N ASP A 404 23.17 -15.07 -3.28
CA ASP A 404 23.07 -13.69 -3.71
C ASP A 404 24.45 -13.00 -3.67
N SER A 405 24.52 -11.86 -4.34
CA SER A 405 25.67 -10.98 -4.20
C SER A 405 25.20 -9.55 -4.08
N LYS A 406 25.72 -8.87 -3.05
CA LYS A 406 25.56 -7.44 -2.90
C LYS A 406 26.93 -6.77 -2.70
N ALA A 407 27.27 -5.89 -3.61
CA ALA A 407 28.45 -5.03 -3.54
C ALA A 407 28.04 -3.57 -3.80
N VAL A 408 28.95 -2.62 -3.58
CA VAL A 408 28.69 -1.20 -3.85
C VAL A 408 28.33 -1.03 -5.33
N GLY A 409 27.09 -0.61 -5.61
CA GLY A 409 26.60 -0.41 -6.98
C GLY A 409 26.16 -1.67 -7.72
N HIS A 410 26.11 -2.83 -7.06
CA HIS A 410 25.75 -4.11 -7.70
C HIS A 410 24.91 -5.00 -6.77
N VAL A 411 23.80 -5.53 -7.31
CA VAL A 411 23.04 -6.62 -6.69
C VAL A 411 22.83 -7.69 -7.76
N GLY A 412 23.05 -8.94 -7.42
CA GLY A 412 22.82 -10.08 -8.31
C GLY A 412 22.39 -11.31 -7.54
N CYS A 413 21.87 -12.28 -8.26
CA CYS A 413 21.62 -13.61 -7.74
C CYS A 413 22.20 -14.66 -8.68
N ARG A 414 22.61 -15.79 -8.14
CA ARG A 414 23.14 -16.90 -8.92
C ARG A 414 22.50 -18.22 -8.51
N ILE A 415 22.34 -19.08 -9.50
CA ILE A 415 21.82 -20.42 -9.33
C ILE A 415 22.77 -21.37 -10.04
N ILE A 416 23.22 -22.39 -9.32
CA ILE A 416 23.91 -23.54 -9.90
C ILE A 416 22.93 -24.70 -9.95
N PHE A 417 22.76 -25.22 -11.16
CA PHE A 417 21.96 -26.40 -11.43
C PHE A 417 22.80 -27.37 -12.25
N ASP A 418 23.14 -28.53 -11.69
CA ASP A 418 24.12 -29.46 -12.26
C ASP A 418 25.47 -28.76 -12.57
N ALA A 419 25.86 -28.63 -13.84
CA ALA A 419 27.06 -27.89 -14.27
C ALA A 419 26.76 -26.48 -14.79
N ASP A 420 25.48 -26.10 -14.88
CA ASP A 420 25.05 -24.84 -15.46
C ASP A 420 24.94 -23.75 -14.40
N ILE A 421 25.76 -22.72 -14.56
CA ILE A 421 25.75 -21.53 -13.72
C ILE A 421 24.90 -20.46 -14.40
N SER A 422 23.78 -20.08 -13.78
CA SER A 422 22.99 -18.94 -14.23
C SER A 422 23.14 -17.77 -13.28
N SER A 423 23.64 -16.65 -13.82
CA SER A 423 23.84 -15.41 -13.08
C SER A 423 22.87 -14.36 -13.59
N PHE A 424 22.16 -13.68 -12.68
CA PHE A 424 21.25 -12.60 -13.02
C PHE A 424 21.66 -11.32 -12.30
N ARG A 425 21.68 -10.20 -13.04
CA ARG A 425 21.91 -8.88 -12.49
C ARG A 425 20.58 -8.24 -12.12
N LEU A 426 20.45 -7.87 -10.86
CA LEU A 426 19.28 -7.22 -10.29
C LEU A 426 19.52 -5.71 -10.15
N HIS A 427 18.45 -4.96 -9.89
CA HIS A 427 18.56 -3.53 -9.65
C HIS A 427 19.28 -3.26 -8.32
N THR A 428 20.14 -2.25 -8.28
CA THR A 428 21.00 -1.91 -7.12
C THR A 428 20.21 -1.57 -5.85
N SER A 429 18.96 -1.13 -6.02
CA SER A 429 18.03 -0.82 -4.92
C SER A 429 17.51 -2.04 -4.17
N PHE A 430 17.75 -3.27 -4.64
CA PHE A 430 17.22 -4.46 -3.99
C PHE A 430 17.94 -4.75 -2.67
N SER A 431 17.17 -5.26 -1.70
CA SER A 431 17.72 -5.74 -0.43
C SER A 431 18.38 -7.10 -0.64
N ILE A 432 19.26 -7.50 0.30
CA ILE A 432 19.89 -8.83 0.30
C ILE A 432 18.80 -9.91 0.31
N LEU A 433 17.86 -9.81 1.25
CA LEU A 433 16.70 -10.69 1.34
C LEU A 433 15.91 -10.79 0.03
N THR A 434 15.70 -9.67 -0.67
CA THR A 434 15.00 -9.69 -1.96
C THR A 434 15.80 -10.46 -3.01
N ALA A 435 17.12 -10.29 -3.06
CA ALA A 435 17.97 -10.99 -4.01
C ALA A 435 18.01 -12.50 -3.74
N GLU A 436 18.10 -12.91 -2.48
CA GLU A 436 18.04 -14.30 -2.04
C GLU A 436 16.70 -14.97 -2.40
N LEU A 437 15.58 -14.29 -2.10
CA LEU A 437 14.25 -14.78 -2.50
C LEU A 437 14.13 -14.89 -4.03
N VAL A 438 14.64 -13.91 -4.78
CA VAL A 438 14.63 -13.97 -6.25
C VAL A 438 15.48 -15.12 -6.78
N ALA A 439 16.59 -15.46 -6.12
CA ALA A 439 17.40 -16.64 -6.45
C ALA A 439 16.58 -17.93 -6.30
N ILE A 440 15.86 -18.07 -5.18
CA ILE A 440 14.96 -19.21 -4.92
C ILE A 440 13.84 -19.25 -5.98
N PHE A 441 13.24 -18.11 -6.29
CA PHE A 441 12.17 -18.02 -7.27
C PHE A 441 12.63 -18.51 -8.66
N TYR A 442 13.77 -18.03 -9.15
CA TYR A 442 14.33 -18.48 -10.43
C TYR A 442 14.77 -19.96 -10.38
N ALA A 443 15.20 -20.48 -9.24
CA ALA A 443 15.53 -21.90 -9.09
C ALA A 443 14.28 -22.77 -9.29
N LEU A 444 13.14 -22.35 -8.73
CA LEU A 444 11.85 -23.01 -8.92
C LEU A 444 11.33 -22.89 -10.36
N GLN A 445 11.53 -21.74 -11.01
CA GLN A 445 11.22 -21.60 -12.44
C GLN A 445 12.06 -22.54 -13.32
N LYS A 446 13.33 -22.77 -12.98
CA LYS A 446 14.14 -23.77 -13.68
C LYS A 446 13.63 -25.20 -13.43
N ILE A 447 13.23 -25.50 -12.20
CA ILE A 447 12.65 -26.80 -11.84
C ILE A 447 11.39 -27.07 -12.65
N SER A 448 10.52 -26.08 -12.83
CA SER A 448 9.26 -26.24 -13.57
C SER A 448 9.45 -26.67 -15.02
N LEU A 449 10.58 -26.28 -15.63
CA LEU A 449 10.96 -26.65 -17.00
C LEU A 449 11.69 -28.00 -17.10
N SER A 450 12.04 -28.61 -15.96
CA SER A 450 12.82 -29.84 -15.94
C SER A 450 11.94 -31.09 -16.16
N THR A 451 12.54 -32.11 -16.79
CA THR A 451 11.94 -33.44 -16.91
C THR A 451 11.99 -34.23 -15.60
N GLN A 452 12.91 -33.87 -14.72
CA GLN A 452 13.05 -34.52 -13.42
C GLN A 452 12.03 -34.03 -12.39
N ARG A 453 11.88 -34.80 -11.31
CA ARG A 453 10.82 -34.59 -10.30
C ARG A 453 11.34 -34.44 -8.87
N GLN A 454 12.61 -34.75 -8.59
CA GLN A 454 13.17 -34.70 -7.22
C GLN A 454 14.34 -33.71 -7.14
N PHE A 455 14.16 -32.62 -6.38
CA PHE A 455 15.16 -31.55 -6.24
C PHE A 455 15.39 -31.17 -4.79
N CYS A 456 16.63 -30.82 -4.45
CA CYS A 456 16.99 -30.26 -3.15
C CYS A 456 17.67 -28.90 -3.36
N ILE A 457 17.00 -27.83 -2.93
CA ILE A 457 17.51 -26.47 -2.98
C ILE A 457 18.30 -26.20 -1.70
N TYR A 458 19.55 -25.78 -1.87
CA TYR A 458 20.47 -25.39 -0.81
C TYR A 458 20.66 -23.88 -0.84
N THR A 459 20.39 -23.22 0.28
CA THR A 459 20.57 -21.77 0.46
C THR A 459 21.20 -21.50 1.82
N ASP A 460 22.05 -20.48 1.89
CA ASP A 460 22.60 -19.95 3.13
C ASP A 460 21.74 -18.85 3.76
N SER A 461 20.71 -18.38 3.05
CA SER A 461 19.75 -17.40 3.55
C SER A 461 18.74 -18.01 4.53
N MET A 462 19.11 -18.02 5.81
CA MET A 462 18.17 -18.37 6.88
C MET A 462 16.95 -17.45 6.88
N SER A 463 17.14 -16.14 6.62
CA SER A 463 16.04 -15.17 6.57
C SER A 463 15.02 -15.44 5.47
N SER A 464 15.46 -15.94 4.29
CA SER A 464 14.55 -16.32 3.22
C SER A 464 13.72 -17.56 3.62
N LEU A 465 14.36 -18.57 4.20
CA LEU A 465 13.69 -19.79 4.66
C LEU A 465 12.69 -19.51 5.78
N GLU A 466 13.05 -18.67 6.75
CA GLU A 466 12.16 -18.26 7.84
C GLU A 466 10.96 -17.45 7.32
N THR A 467 11.18 -16.58 6.34
CA THR A 467 10.11 -15.81 5.67
C THR A 467 9.10 -16.73 5.00
N LEU A 468 9.57 -17.81 4.35
CA LEU A 468 8.71 -18.81 3.71
C LEU A 468 7.99 -19.71 4.73
N CYS A 469 8.61 -20.01 5.87
CA CYS A 469 8.02 -20.83 6.94
C CYS A 469 6.84 -20.17 7.65
N HIS A 470 6.78 -18.84 7.69
CA HIS A 470 5.76 -18.10 8.44
C HIS A 470 4.85 -17.33 7.49
N PRO A 471 4.01 -18.04 6.70
CA PRO A 471 3.23 -17.36 5.69
C PRO A 471 2.17 -16.45 6.29
N HIS A 472 2.21 -15.16 5.91
CA HIS A 472 1.23 -14.17 6.33
C HIS A 472 0.83 -13.23 5.18
N PHE A 473 -0.36 -12.63 5.29
CA PHE A 473 -0.95 -11.81 4.23
C PHE A 473 -0.23 -10.47 3.94
N GLN A 474 0.84 -10.16 4.66
CA GLN A 474 1.65 -8.95 4.45
C GLN A 474 3.11 -9.29 4.10
N MET A 475 3.40 -10.55 3.76
CA MET A 475 4.75 -10.97 3.45
C MET A 475 5.28 -10.32 2.16
N HIS A 476 6.57 -10.49 1.91
CA HIS A 476 7.22 -10.04 0.70
C HIS A 476 6.52 -10.62 -0.57
N PRO A 477 6.24 -9.81 -1.61
CA PRO A 477 5.54 -10.28 -2.80
C PRO A 477 6.19 -11.49 -3.48
N VAL A 478 7.52 -11.46 -3.64
CA VAL A 478 8.28 -12.60 -4.20
C VAL A 478 8.12 -13.88 -3.34
N ALA A 479 8.02 -13.75 -2.01
CA ALA A 479 7.77 -14.92 -1.16
C ALA A 479 6.38 -15.52 -1.38
N MET A 480 5.36 -14.69 -1.62
CA MET A 480 4.02 -15.19 -2.00
C MET A 480 4.06 -15.94 -3.33
N GLU A 481 4.77 -15.41 -4.32
CA GLU A 481 4.94 -16.04 -5.64
C GLU A 481 5.69 -17.38 -5.52
N ILE A 482 6.75 -17.45 -4.72
CA ILE A 482 7.48 -18.69 -4.42
C ILE A 482 6.52 -19.75 -3.85
N LEU A 483 5.71 -19.40 -2.85
CA LEU A 483 4.76 -20.34 -2.24
C LEU A 483 3.69 -20.81 -3.24
N GLY A 484 3.19 -19.91 -4.09
CA GLY A 484 2.25 -20.27 -5.16
C GLY A 484 2.85 -21.22 -6.20
N LEU A 485 4.10 -20.96 -6.61
CA LEU A 485 4.83 -21.81 -7.54
C LEU A 485 5.15 -23.17 -6.92
N LEU A 486 5.55 -23.22 -5.65
CA LEU A 486 5.77 -24.45 -4.91
C LEU A 486 4.51 -25.31 -4.84
N GLN A 487 3.37 -24.71 -4.53
CA GLN A 487 2.10 -25.43 -4.50
C GLN A 487 1.77 -26.02 -5.89
N THR A 488 1.96 -25.24 -6.96
CA THR A 488 1.74 -25.70 -8.33
C THR A 488 2.66 -26.88 -8.70
N LEU A 489 3.93 -26.80 -8.32
CA LEU A 489 4.91 -27.86 -8.57
C LEU A 489 4.61 -29.13 -7.74
N GLN A 490 4.21 -28.99 -6.48
CA GLN A 490 3.81 -30.11 -5.64
C GLN A 490 2.59 -30.84 -6.22
N HIS A 491 1.60 -30.10 -6.76
CA HIS A 491 0.48 -30.70 -7.48
C HIS A 491 0.91 -31.39 -8.78
N GLY A 492 1.98 -30.92 -9.42
CA GLY A 492 2.62 -31.53 -10.59
C GLY A 492 3.52 -32.73 -10.31
N VAL A 493 3.45 -33.34 -9.12
CA VAL A 493 4.25 -34.51 -8.69
C VAL A 493 5.75 -34.21 -8.50
N PHE A 494 6.14 -32.94 -8.31
CA PHE A 494 7.50 -32.59 -7.93
C PHE A 494 7.71 -32.74 -6.42
N SER A 495 8.80 -33.38 -6.01
CA SER A 495 9.28 -33.43 -4.63
C SER A 495 10.47 -32.49 -4.49
N ILE A 496 10.27 -31.38 -3.79
CA ILE A 496 11.26 -30.32 -3.60
C ILE A 496 11.57 -30.20 -2.11
N LEU A 497 12.85 -30.37 -1.78
CA LEU A 497 13.38 -30.17 -0.44
C LEU A 497 14.15 -28.86 -0.38
N PHE A 498 14.05 -28.17 0.76
CA PHE A 498 14.86 -27.01 1.07
C PHE A 498 15.80 -27.37 2.21
N CYS A 499 17.06 -26.98 2.10
CA CYS A 499 18.06 -27.19 3.13
C CYS A 499 18.83 -25.89 3.36
N TRP A 500 18.88 -25.47 4.62
CA TRP A 500 19.81 -24.42 5.02
C TRP A 500 21.23 -24.97 5.04
N ILE A 501 22.20 -24.19 4.57
CA ILE A 501 23.63 -24.51 4.63
C ILE A 501 24.41 -23.32 5.20
N PRO A 502 25.44 -23.53 6.01
CA PRO A 502 26.26 -22.43 6.50
C PRO A 502 27.13 -21.85 5.37
N SER A 503 27.35 -20.53 5.42
CA SER A 503 28.19 -19.82 4.46
C SER A 503 29.67 -19.91 4.82
N HIS A 504 30.56 -19.90 3.81
CA HIS A 504 32.03 -19.86 3.99
C HIS A 504 32.67 -21.07 4.72
N VAL A 505 32.15 -22.28 4.49
CA VAL A 505 32.58 -23.50 5.21
C VAL A 505 33.20 -24.59 4.33
N GLY A 506 33.58 -24.30 3.08
CA GLY A 506 34.20 -25.28 2.18
C GLY A 506 33.23 -26.19 1.42
N ILE A 507 31.94 -25.88 1.40
CA ILE A 507 30.95 -26.66 0.65
C ILE A 507 31.08 -26.29 -0.84
N ILE A 508 31.66 -27.18 -1.65
CA ILE A 508 32.03 -26.93 -3.06
C ILE A 508 30.91 -26.23 -3.86
N GLY A 509 29.67 -26.72 -3.77
CA GLY A 509 28.54 -26.13 -4.52
C GLY A 509 28.13 -24.73 -4.05
N ASN A 510 28.34 -24.41 -2.77
CA ASN A 510 28.10 -23.07 -2.22
C ASN A 510 29.27 -22.13 -2.56
N GLU A 511 30.51 -22.62 -2.39
CA GLU A 511 31.70 -21.81 -2.60
C GLU A 511 32.01 -21.53 -4.07
N GLN A 512 31.68 -22.44 -4.99
CA GLN A 512 31.77 -22.18 -6.43
C GLN A 512 30.94 -20.96 -6.82
N ILE A 513 29.82 -20.72 -6.11
CA ILE A 513 29.03 -19.51 -6.30
C ILE A 513 29.74 -18.29 -5.71
N THR A 514 30.25 -18.41 -4.48
CA THR A 514 30.90 -17.32 -3.74
C THR A 514 32.21 -16.86 -4.37
N VAL A 515 33.05 -17.75 -4.91
CA VAL A 515 34.36 -17.45 -5.51
C VAL A 515 34.22 -16.71 -6.85
N GLN A 516 33.17 -16.99 -7.62
CA GLN A 516 32.89 -16.27 -8.87
C GLN A 516 32.07 -14.98 -8.65
N ARG A 517 32.10 -14.37 -7.45
CA ARG A 517 31.37 -13.13 -7.13
C ARG A 517 31.76 -11.91 -7.97
N GLN A 518 32.85 -11.97 -8.75
CA GLN A 518 33.35 -10.83 -9.54
C GLN A 518 32.84 -10.76 -10.99
N LEU A 519 32.14 -11.79 -11.50
CA LEU A 519 31.71 -11.88 -12.90
C LEU A 519 30.33 -11.26 -13.23
N PHE A 520 29.71 -10.50 -12.33
CA PHE A 520 28.40 -9.87 -12.56
C PHE A 520 28.42 -8.71 -13.58
N LEU A 521 29.61 -8.24 -13.97
CA LEU A 521 29.79 -7.05 -14.81
C LEU A 521 29.34 -7.26 -16.27
N SER A 522 29.27 -8.50 -16.77
CA SER A 522 28.93 -8.82 -18.16
C SER A 522 27.48 -9.25 -18.40
N CYS A 523 26.67 -9.44 -17.35
CA CYS A 523 25.28 -9.88 -17.49
C CYS A 523 24.32 -8.70 -17.73
N THR A 524 23.38 -8.87 -18.66
CA THR A 524 22.28 -7.93 -18.88
C THR A 524 21.39 -7.85 -17.64
N VAL A 525 20.99 -6.61 -17.28
CA VAL A 525 20.03 -6.37 -16.19
C VAL A 525 18.70 -6.97 -16.61
N LYS A 526 18.23 -8.00 -15.90
CA LYS A 526 16.85 -8.47 -16.07
C LYS A 526 15.95 -7.63 -15.17
N SER A 527 14.96 -6.97 -15.77
CA SER A 527 13.77 -6.60 -15.01
C SER A 527 13.09 -7.90 -14.54
N LEU A 528 12.57 -7.91 -13.31
CA LEU A 528 11.64 -8.95 -12.87
C LEU A 528 10.35 -8.78 -13.66
N THR A 529 10.34 -9.18 -14.92
CA THR A 529 9.10 -9.39 -15.69
C THR A 529 8.63 -10.80 -15.36
N VAL A 530 7.84 -10.90 -14.30
CA VAL A 530 7.04 -12.09 -14.01
C VAL A 530 5.85 -12.02 -14.97
N THR A 531 5.84 -12.89 -15.97
CA THR A 531 4.75 -13.03 -16.95
C THR A 531 3.51 -13.64 -16.32
#